data_AF-A0AA38SQX9-F1
#
_entry.id   AF-A0AA38SQX9-F1
#
_cell.length_a   1.000
_cell.length_b   1.000
_cell.length_c   1.000
_cell.angle_alpha   90.00
_cell.angle_beta   90.00
_cell.angle_gamma   90.00
#
_symmetry.space_group_name_H-M   'P 1'
#
loop_
_entity.id
_entity.type
_entity.pdbx_description
1 polymer ?
#
loop_
_entity_poly.entity_id
_entity_poly.type
_entity_poly.pdbx_seq_one_letter_code
_entity_poly.pdbx_strand_id
1 'polypeptide(L)'
;MASSHFVIFPFMSKGHTIPLLHLSHLLIHRRIKLTIFTTTANRPFIAQFLGWPTDDPNIIDLPFPSQIEGIPQGIESTDKLPSISLFPAFATATKIMQPHFEQALENLSNVTAIVSDGFLSWTLESANKFGIPRLSFLGMNNYVGAVGREVFTNRLFSGPESNDDLITVTGFPWIKITRNDYEKPLNQRVPTTGPHLDFMMESTIATANSYGLVSNSFYELEPLFVDYLNSDPMPKVWCVGPLCLAEPQPPMVEARVHHHPKWMEWLDLKLNEKQSVVYVAFGSQADISKQQLEEISKGLEESEVSFLWVVRKDDDETNIVMKDLEERLGERGMIVREWVDQIEILKHESVKGFVSHCGWNSVLESICWKVPILAWPMMAEQHLNARMVVEEIKIGLRVETCDGSVRGFVKADGLKKMVEELMEGQNGKEVRKKVEEIGEGAKKAMAEGGSSWRTLNELIDELQSVRNSKESKGESLARVRAPLGTKKAKGLIDLFCGIQLLTGLRVGSRASPWVGLRVGSWAQGISRCPCSDDNVEK
;
A
#
# COMPACT_ATOMS: atom_id res chain seq x y z
N MET A 1 -20.90 -29.42 -6.99
CA MET A 1 -19.96 -28.97 -5.94
C MET A 1 -20.40 -27.58 -5.49
N ALA A 2 -20.35 -27.27 -4.18
CA ALA A 2 -20.70 -25.94 -3.70
C ALA A 2 -19.73 -24.90 -4.28
N SER A 3 -20.27 -23.84 -4.90
CA SER A 3 -19.46 -22.75 -5.47
C SER A 3 -18.54 -22.15 -4.40
N SER A 4 -17.29 -21.89 -4.74
CA SER A 4 -16.38 -21.16 -3.86
C SER A 4 -16.89 -19.75 -3.62
N HIS A 5 -16.76 -19.29 -2.39
CA HIS A 5 -17.22 -17.97 -1.97
C HIS A 5 -16.07 -17.22 -1.32
N PHE A 6 -15.61 -16.14 -1.96
CA PHE A 6 -14.53 -15.30 -1.44
C PHE A 6 -15.13 -14.00 -0.89
N VAL A 7 -14.66 -13.65 0.30
CA VAL A 7 -14.96 -12.35 0.92
C VAL A 7 -13.78 -11.43 0.64
N ILE A 8 -14.03 -10.24 0.09
CA ILE A 8 -13.01 -9.21 -0.15
C ILE A 8 -13.29 -8.03 0.77
N PHE A 9 -12.28 -7.59 1.52
CA PHE A 9 -12.40 -6.40 2.38
C PHE A 9 -11.19 -5.47 2.18
N PRO A 10 -11.28 -4.51 1.25
CA PRO A 10 -10.25 -3.52 1.05
C PRO A 10 -10.23 -2.50 2.19
N PHE A 11 -9.04 -1.93 2.44
CA PHE A 11 -8.96 -0.72 3.25
C PHE A 11 -9.52 0.47 2.46
N MET A 12 -10.12 1.43 3.17
CA MET A 12 -10.79 2.61 2.60
C MET A 12 -9.80 3.67 2.10
N SER A 13 -8.94 3.24 1.18
CA SER A 13 -7.99 4.04 0.41
C SER A 13 -8.04 3.55 -1.03
N LYS A 14 -8.10 4.45 -2.01
CA LYS A 14 -8.18 4.07 -3.43
C LYS A 14 -6.99 3.23 -3.89
N GLY A 15 -5.80 3.49 -3.33
CA GLY A 15 -4.59 2.68 -3.60
C GLY A 15 -4.70 1.23 -3.14
N HIS A 16 -5.57 0.93 -2.18
CA HIS A 16 -5.82 -0.42 -1.67
C HIS A 16 -7.08 -1.05 -2.27
N THR A 17 -8.13 -0.23 -2.44
CA THR A 17 -9.41 -0.67 -2.97
C THR A 17 -9.31 -1.10 -4.43
N ILE A 18 -8.75 -0.26 -5.31
CA ILE A 18 -8.75 -0.51 -6.76
C ILE A 18 -8.10 -1.85 -7.14
N PRO A 19 -6.90 -2.20 -6.65
CA PRO A 19 -6.29 -3.51 -6.94
C PRO A 19 -7.15 -4.70 -6.50
N LEU A 20 -7.81 -4.60 -5.35
CA LEU A 20 -8.68 -5.68 -4.87
C LEU A 20 -9.97 -5.79 -5.69
N LEU A 21 -10.46 -4.69 -6.27
CA LEU A 21 -11.56 -4.74 -7.24
C LEU A 21 -11.14 -5.37 -8.58
N HIS A 22 -9.91 -5.10 -9.05
CA HIS A 22 -9.35 -5.82 -10.19
C HIS A 22 -9.20 -7.32 -9.91
N LEU A 23 -8.70 -7.71 -8.73
CA LEU A 23 -8.69 -9.12 -8.31
C LEU A 23 -10.11 -9.71 -8.32
N SER A 24 -11.10 -8.92 -7.90
CA SER A 24 -12.51 -9.34 -7.89
C SER A 24 -13.00 -9.68 -9.30
N HIS A 25 -12.65 -8.90 -10.34
CA HIS A 25 -12.94 -9.27 -11.72
C HIS A 25 -12.34 -10.64 -12.10
N LEU A 26 -11.07 -10.88 -11.77
CA LEU A 26 -10.40 -12.16 -12.06
C LEU A 26 -11.08 -13.36 -11.37
N LEU A 27 -11.59 -13.16 -10.14
CA LEU A 27 -12.32 -14.18 -9.40
C LEU A 27 -13.72 -14.42 -10.00
N ILE A 28 -14.43 -13.38 -10.41
CA ILE A 28 -15.74 -13.48 -11.09
C ILE A 28 -15.60 -14.27 -12.40
N HIS A 29 -14.57 -14.01 -13.20
CA HIS A 29 -14.29 -14.77 -14.43
C HIS A 29 -14.08 -16.27 -14.17
N ARG A 30 -13.62 -16.64 -12.97
CA ARG A 30 -13.46 -18.03 -12.52
C ARG A 30 -14.70 -18.59 -11.83
N ARG A 31 -15.85 -17.90 -11.96
CA ARG A 31 -17.15 -18.28 -11.38
C ARG A 31 -17.13 -18.42 -9.85
N ILE A 32 -16.23 -17.66 -9.20
CA ILE A 32 -16.18 -17.58 -7.74
C ILE A 32 -17.26 -16.60 -7.28
N LYS A 33 -18.11 -17.02 -6.34
CA LYS A 33 -19.04 -16.10 -5.67
C LYS A 33 -18.24 -15.09 -4.85
N LEU A 34 -18.60 -13.81 -4.93
CA LEU A 34 -17.96 -12.75 -4.16
C LEU A 34 -18.92 -12.10 -3.18
N THR A 35 -18.36 -11.62 -2.07
CA THR A 35 -18.99 -10.62 -1.21
C THR A 35 -17.93 -9.58 -0.85
N ILE A 36 -18.27 -8.31 -0.96
CA ILE A 36 -17.36 -7.20 -0.71
C ILE A 36 -17.83 -6.44 0.50
N PHE A 37 -16.99 -6.36 1.52
CA PHE A 37 -17.21 -5.49 2.66
C PHE A 37 -16.66 -4.10 2.36
N THR A 38 -17.42 -3.08 2.71
CA THR A 38 -17.04 -1.68 2.55
C THR A 38 -17.76 -0.83 3.59
N THR A 39 -17.60 0.49 3.51
CA THR A 39 -18.40 1.48 4.23
C THR A 39 -19.37 2.17 3.28
N THR A 40 -20.41 2.79 3.84
CA THR A 40 -21.49 3.45 3.10
C THR A 40 -20.97 4.49 2.10
N ALA A 41 -19.97 5.31 2.48
CA ALA A 41 -19.44 6.34 1.60
C ALA A 41 -18.58 5.79 0.45
N ASN A 42 -18.05 4.56 0.58
CA ASN A 42 -17.23 3.91 -0.44
C ASN A 42 -18.04 2.99 -1.37
N ARG A 43 -19.24 2.57 -0.97
CA ARG A 43 -20.12 1.68 -1.74
C ARG A 43 -20.37 2.14 -3.18
N PRO A 44 -20.73 3.42 -3.47
CA PRO A 44 -21.01 3.84 -4.84
C PRO A 44 -19.82 3.63 -5.77
N PHE A 45 -18.61 3.91 -5.28
CA PHE A 45 -17.38 3.73 -6.05
C PHE A 45 -17.13 2.24 -6.37
N ILE A 46 -17.30 1.36 -5.40
CA ILE A 46 -17.10 -0.09 -5.57
C ILE A 46 -18.13 -0.67 -6.55
N ALA A 47 -19.42 -0.33 -6.36
CA ALA A 47 -20.49 -0.79 -7.24
C ALA A 47 -20.26 -0.35 -8.68
N GLN A 48 -19.95 0.94 -8.88
CA GLN A 48 -19.65 1.50 -10.20
C GLN A 48 -18.45 0.80 -10.86
N PHE A 49 -17.37 0.58 -10.12
CA PHE A 49 -16.17 -0.06 -10.66
C PHE A 49 -16.45 -1.49 -11.13
N LEU A 50 -17.24 -2.25 -10.37
CA LEU A 50 -17.59 -3.64 -10.70
C LEU A 50 -18.72 -3.77 -11.73
N GLY A 51 -19.38 -2.65 -12.08
CA GLY A 51 -20.58 -2.66 -12.92
C GLY A 51 -21.79 -3.30 -12.23
N TRP A 52 -21.83 -3.27 -10.89
CA TRP A 52 -22.93 -3.80 -10.09
C TRP A 52 -23.94 -2.69 -9.74
N PRO A 53 -25.22 -3.03 -9.52
CA PRO A 53 -26.18 -2.09 -8.96
C PRO A 53 -25.67 -1.51 -7.63
N THR A 54 -25.93 -0.23 -7.38
CA THR A 54 -25.52 0.39 -6.11
C THR A 54 -26.11 -0.36 -4.91
N ASP A 55 -27.31 -0.93 -5.00
CA ASP A 55 -27.98 -1.72 -3.95
C ASP A 55 -27.68 -3.23 -4.00
N ASP A 56 -26.63 -3.66 -4.72
CA ASP A 56 -26.28 -5.08 -4.84
C ASP A 56 -26.07 -5.74 -3.46
N PRO A 57 -26.75 -6.86 -3.17
CA PRO A 57 -26.70 -7.52 -1.86
C PRO A 57 -25.35 -8.18 -1.55
N ASN A 58 -24.46 -8.35 -2.55
CA ASN A 58 -23.11 -8.85 -2.34
C ASN A 58 -22.13 -7.74 -1.92
N ILE A 59 -22.55 -6.48 -1.87
CA ILE A 59 -21.80 -5.40 -1.22
C ILE A 59 -22.43 -5.18 0.16
N ILE A 60 -21.66 -5.40 1.21
CA ILE A 60 -22.10 -5.26 2.60
C ILE A 60 -21.45 -4.03 3.21
N ASP A 61 -22.29 -3.10 3.66
CA ASP A 61 -21.84 -1.90 4.37
C ASP A 61 -21.62 -2.21 5.85
N LEU A 62 -20.44 -1.85 6.33
CA LEU A 62 -20.10 -1.83 7.74
C LEU A 62 -20.21 -0.39 8.25
N PRO A 63 -20.84 -0.17 9.42
CA PRO A 63 -20.86 1.15 10.04
C PRO A 63 -19.44 1.65 10.30
N PHE A 64 -19.05 2.74 9.65
CA PHE A 64 -17.77 3.39 9.92
C PHE A 64 -17.85 4.20 11.23
N PRO A 65 -16.79 4.22 12.07
CA PRO A 65 -16.80 4.96 13.32
C PRO A 65 -16.99 6.47 13.11
N SER A 66 -17.96 7.06 13.81
CA SER A 66 -18.44 8.44 13.55
C SER A 66 -17.83 9.52 14.47
N GLN A 67 -16.88 9.19 15.33
CA GLN A 67 -16.27 10.10 16.31
C GLN A 67 -14.77 9.83 16.48
N ILE A 68 -14.00 10.10 15.42
CA ILE A 68 -12.54 9.96 15.46
C ILE A 68 -11.94 11.34 15.69
N GLU A 69 -11.11 11.48 16.73
CA GLU A 69 -10.49 12.76 17.09
C GLU A 69 -9.73 13.36 15.89
N GLY A 70 -10.01 14.63 15.59
CA GLY A 70 -9.38 15.36 14.47
C GLY A 70 -9.95 15.05 13.08
N ILE A 71 -10.89 14.10 12.94
CA ILE A 71 -11.48 13.74 11.64
C ILE A 71 -12.96 14.18 11.60
N PRO A 72 -13.34 15.07 10.66
CA PRO A 72 -14.73 15.46 10.45
C PRO A 72 -15.68 14.28 10.19
N GLN A 73 -16.94 14.42 10.60
CA GLN A 73 -17.97 13.41 10.41
C GLN A 73 -18.23 13.15 8.91
N GLY A 74 -18.40 11.87 8.55
CA GLY A 74 -18.69 11.44 7.17
C GLY A 74 -17.45 11.17 6.30
N ILE A 75 -16.24 11.38 6.84
CA ILE A 75 -14.99 10.99 6.17
C ILE A 75 -14.72 9.51 6.47
N GLU A 76 -14.99 8.67 5.48
CA GLU A 76 -14.75 7.22 5.54
C GLU A 76 -13.69 6.76 4.52
N SER A 77 -12.93 7.67 3.92
CA SER A 77 -11.88 7.35 2.94
C SER A 77 -10.67 8.26 3.10
N THR A 78 -9.47 7.71 2.92
CA THR A 78 -8.22 8.41 3.24
C THR A 78 -7.86 9.55 2.30
N ASP A 79 -8.43 9.60 1.10
CA ASP A 79 -8.29 10.72 0.15
C ASP A 79 -9.05 11.96 0.58
N LYS A 80 -9.99 11.83 1.53
CA LYS A 80 -10.76 12.93 2.10
C LYS A 80 -10.25 13.37 3.48
N LEU A 81 -9.14 12.81 3.96
CA LEU A 81 -8.56 13.21 5.24
C LEU A 81 -8.05 14.66 5.15
N PRO A 82 -8.29 15.50 6.17
CA PRO A 82 -7.75 16.86 6.20
C PRO A 82 -6.21 16.89 6.22
N SER A 83 -5.60 15.86 6.79
CA SER A 83 -4.15 15.68 6.82
C SER A 83 -3.82 14.19 6.91
N ILE A 84 -2.76 13.77 6.21
CA ILE A 84 -2.27 12.39 6.29
C ILE A 84 -1.74 12.04 7.69
N SER A 85 -1.42 13.05 8.52
CA SER A 85 -1.04 12.84 9.92
C SER A 85 -2.16 12.19 10.76
N LEU A 86 -3.42 12.28 10.31
CA LEU A 86 -4.58 11.63 10.94
C LEU A 86 -4.75 10.17 10.53
N PHE A 87 -3.95 9.66 9.60
CA PHE A 87 -4.03 8.27 9.14
C PHE A 87 -3.96 7.23 10.27
N PRO A 88 -3.07 7.33 11.28
CA PRO A 88 -3.02 6.36 12.36
C PRO A 88 -4.31 6.31 13.18
N ALA A 89 -4.95 7.46 13.43
CA ALA A 89 -6.24 7.54 14.13
C ALA A 89 -7.36 6.92 13.28
N PHE A 90 -7.41 7.28 11.99
CA PHE A 90 -8.36 6.71 11.03
C PHE A 90 -8.26 5.18 10.95
N ALA A 91 -7.05 4.66 10.79
CA ALA A 91 -6.80 3.23 10.65
C ALA A 91 -7.09 2.46 11.95
N THR A 92 -6.71 3.02 13.10
CA THR A 92 -6.98 2.40 14.41
C THR A 92 -8.49 2.32 14.70
N ALA A 93 -9.26 3.34 14.30
CA ALA A 93 -10.70 3.36 14.52
C ALA A 93 -11.42 2.19 13.83
N THR A 94 -10.88 1.67 12.72
CA THR A 94 -11.48 0.54 11.99
C THR A 94 -11.69 -0.71 12.86
N LYS A 95 -10.94 -0.87 13.96
CA LYS A 95 -11.13 -1.97 14.93
C LYS A 95 -12.56 -2.03 15.50
N ILE A 96 -13.23 -0.88 15.63
CA ILE A 96 -14.61 -0.79 16.12
C ILE A 96 -15.60 -1.46 15.13
N MET A 97 -15.21 -1.65 13.87
CA MET A 97 -16.02 -2.34 12.86
C MET A 97 -16.03 -3.87 13.05
N GLN A 98 -15.12 -4.43 13.86
CA GLN A 98 -14.94 -5.88 14.01
C GLN A 98 -16.24 -6.62 14.40
N PRO A 99 -17.02 -6.21 15.41
CA PRO A 99 -18.27 -6.91 15.76
C PRO A 99 -19.29 -6.93 14.62
N HIS A 100 -19.38 -5.82 13.85
CA HIS A 100 -20.29 -5.72 12.71
C HIS A 100 -19.85 -6.61 11.55
N PHE A 101 -18.54 -6.68 11.30
CA PHE A 101 -17.96 -7.59 10.31
C PHE A 101 -18.25 -9.05 10.68
N GLU A 102 -18.05 -9.42 11.95
CA GLU A 102 -18.31 -10.79 12.42
C GLU A 102 -19.78 -11.17 12.33
N GLN A 103 -20.70 -10.28 12.72
CA GLN A 103 -22.14 -10.50 12.60
C GLN A 103 -22.56 -10.70 11.14
N ALA A 104 -22.05 -9.87 10.23
CA ALA A 104 -22.36 -10.00 8.82
C ALA A 104 -21.76 -11.28 8.21
N LEU A 105 -20.52 -11.62 8.59
CA LEU A 105 -19.82 -12.83 8.15
C LEU A 105 -20.54 -14.11 8.61
N GLU A 106 -21.13 -14.13 9.81
CA GLU A 106 -21.91 -15.26 10.33
C GLU A 106 -23.15 -15.57 9.46
N ASN A 107 -23.71 -14.55 8.80
CA ASN A 107 -24.86 -14.71 7.90
C ASN A 107 -24.45 -15.21 6.49
N LEU A 108 -23.15 -15.31 6.20
CA LEU A 108 -22.65 -15.81 4.92
C LEU A 108 -22.46 -17.33 4.98
N SER A 109 -22.94 -18.03 3.97
CA SER A 109 -22.72 -19.47 3.81
C SER A 109 -21.50 -19.77 2.95
N ASN A 110 -20.81 -20.86 3.29
CA ASN A 110 -19.76 -21.51 2.48
C ASN A 110 -18.56 -20.62 2.13
N VAL A 111 -18.23 -19.64 2.98
CA VAL A 111 -17.06 -18.76 2.79
C VAL A 111 -15.79 -19.61 2.75
N THR A 112 -15.11 -19.56 1.63
CA THR A 112 -13.90 -20.34 1.32
C THR A 112 -12.64 -19.64 1.81
N ALA A 113 -12.58 -18.31 1.66
CA ALA A 113 -11.48 -17.49 2.11
C ALA A 113 -11.91 -16.03 2.31
N ILE A 114 -11.15 -15.31 3.13
CA ILE A 114 -11.22 -13.85 3.27
C ILE A 114 -9.93 -13.28 2.69
N VAL A 115 -10.04 -12.39 1.71
CA VAL A 115 -8.94 -11.51 1.27
C VAL A 115 -9.18 -10.15 1.90
N SER A 116 -8.39 -9.79 2.89
CA SER A 116 -8.52 -8.51 3.58
C SER A 116 -7.22 -7.74 3.61
N ASP A 117 -7.35 -6.43 3.56
CA ASP A 117 -6.21 -5.54 3.60
C ASP A 117 -5.38 -5.72 4.89
N GLY A 118 -4.06 -5.59 4.79
CA GLY A 118 -3.14 -5.72 5.92
C GLY A 118 -3.40 -4.70 7.02
N PHE A 119 -3.89 -3.50 6.66
CA PHE A 119 -4.27 -2.46 7.63
C PHE A 119 -5.50 -2.83 8.47
N LEU A 120 -6.30 -3.80 8.02
CA LEU A 120 -7.41 -4.36 8.78
C LEU A 120 -6.92 -5.59 9.57
N SER A 121 -5.88 -5.39 10.40
CA SER A 121 -5.17 -6.45 11.13
C SER A 121 -6.11 -7.35 11.94
N TRP A 122 -7.14 -6.76 12.55
CA TRP A 122 -8.18 -7.40 13.34
C TRP A 122 -9.01 -8.45 12.56
N THR A 123 -9.07 -8.38 11.23
CA THR A 123 -9.78 -9.39 10.42
C THR A 123 -9.14 -10.78 10.51
N LEU A 124 -7.88 -10.90 10.95
CA LEU A 124 -7.27 -12.19 11.26
C LEU A 124 -7.97 -12.89 12.43
N GLU A 125 -8.31 -12.13 13.48
CA GLU A 125 -9.00 -12.68 14.65
C GLU A 125 -10.38 -13.19 14.25
N SER A 126 -11.15 -12.39 13.51
CA SER A 126 -12.44 -12.80 12.98
C SER A 126 -12.32 -14.03 12.08
N ALA A 127 -11.37 -14.05 11.14
CA ALA A 127 -11.15 -15.21 10.27
C ALA A 127 -10.84 -16.49 11.09
N ASN A 128 -10.03 -16.37 12.14
CA ASN A 128 -9.73 -17.49 13.03
C ASN A 128 -10.95 -17.94 13.85
N LYS A 129 -11.78 -17.01 14.33
CA LYS A 129 -13.03 -17.29 15.05
C LYS A 129 -13.99 -18.14 14.21
N PHE A 130 -14.09 -17.83 12.92
CA PHE A 130 -14.93 -18.58 11.97
C PHE A 130 -14.18 -19.69 11.22
N GLY A 131 -12.91 -19.96 11.53
CA GLY A 131 -12.12 -21.01 10.88
C GLY A 131 -11.87 -20.82 9.39
N ILE A 132 -11.94 -19.59 8.89
CA ILE A 132 -11.79 -19.25 7.47
C ILE A 132 -10.33 -18.85 7.21
N PRO A 133 -9.68 -19.37 6.15
CA PRO A 133 -8.36 -18.89 5.73
C PRO A 133 -8.40 -17.39 5.39
N ARG A 134 -7.56 -16.60 6.05
CA ARG A 134 -7.30 -15.20 5.69
C ARG A 134 -6.09 -15.10 4.77
N LEU A 135 -6.26 -14.44 3.64
CA LEU A 135 -5.18 -13.91 2.81
C LEU A 135 -5.02 -12.42 3.10
N SER A 136 -3.80 -11.99 3.40
CA SER A 136 -3.49 -10.56 3.56
C SER A 136 -3.21 -9.93 2.20
N PHE A 137 -3.52 -8.64 2.04
CA PHE A 137 -3.12 -7.82 0.89
C PHE A 137 -2.54 -6.50 1.39
N LEU A 138 -1.31 -6.15 1.00
CA LEU A 138 -0.66 -4.91 1.44
C LEU A 138 -0.56 -3.83 0.36
N GLY A 139 -0.79 -4.18 -0.91
CA GLY A 139 -0.60 -3.25 -2.03
C GLY A 139 0.86 -2.89 -2.33
N MET A 140 1.83 -3.62 -1.77
CA MET A 140 3.27 -3.40 -1.93
C MET A 140 3.92 -4.46 -2.85
N ASN A 141 5.12 -4.18 -3.37
CA ASN A 141 5.95 -5.18 -4.03
C ASN A 141 6.70 -6.09 -3.05
N ASN A 142 7.24 -7.18 -3.56
CA ASN A 142 7.97 -8.16 -2.76
C ASN A 142 9.39 -7.68 -2.42
N TYR A 143 10.01 -6.81 -3.23
CA TYR A 143 11.25 -6.10 -2.92
C TYR A 143 11.19 -5.37 -1.56
N VAL A 144 10.16 -4.55 -1.35
CA VAL A 144 9.94 -3.81 -0.09
C VAL A 144 9.79 -4.77 1.08
N GLY A 145 9.04 -5.86 0.91
CA GLY A 145 8.87 -6.88 1.93
C GLY A 145 10.17 -7.58 2.29
N ALA A 146 10.96 -7.99 1.30
CA ALA A 146 12.22 -8.70 1.48
C ALA A 146 13.31 -7.81 2.08
N VAL A 147 13.50 -6.61 1.53
CA VAL A 147 14.47 -5.63 2.04
C VAL A 147 14.08 -5.16 3.44
N GLY A 148 12.80 -4.82 3.67
CA GLY A 148 12.30 -4.47 4.99
C GLY A 148 12.56 -5.57 6.02
N ARG A 149 12.31 -6.83 5.66
CA ARG A 149 12.61 -7.97 6.53
C ARG A 149 14.08 -8.04 6.92
N GLU A 150 15.00 -7.92 5.96
CA GLU A 150 16.44 -7.91 6.25
C GLU A 150 16.85 -6.74 7.15
N VAL A 151 16.32 -5.55 6.89
CA VAL A 151 16.63 -4.33 7.64
C VAL A 151 16.24 -4.46 9.11
N PHE A 152 15.02 -4.89 9.39
CA PHE A 152 14.52 -4.97 10.76
C PHE A 152 15.07 -6.19 11.50
N THR A 153 15.14 -7.35 10.84
CA THR A 153 15.71 -8.58 11.42
C THR A 153 17.15 -8.38 11.86
N ASN A 154 17.97 -7.74 11.02
CA ASN A 154 19.38 -7.52 11.32
C ASN A 154 19.66 -6.17 12.01
N ARG A 155 18.61 -5.41 12.37
CA ARG A 155 18.69 -4.12 13.07
C ARG A 155 19.66 -3.15 12.39
N LEU A 156 19.60 -3.05 11.06
CA LEU A 156 20.54 -2.27 10.27
C LEU A 156 20.49 -0.76 10.58
N PHE A 157 19.38 -0.28 11.15
CA PHE A 157 19.22 1.10 11.61
C PHE A 157 19.57 1.31 13.09
N SER A 158 20.33 0.42 13.72
CA SER A 158 20.76 0.60 15.12
C SER A 158 22.07 1.38 15.28
N GLY A 159 22.87 1.52 14.22
CA GLY A 159 24.18 2.17 14.28
C GLY A 159 24.14 3.70 14.40
N PRO A 160 25.32 4.37 14.47
CA PRO A 160 25.43 5.81 14.62
C PRO A 160 25.30 6.62 13.32
N GLU A 161 25.20 5.95 12.16
CA GLU A 161 25.22 6.53 10.81
C GLU A 161 24.13 7.57 10.62
N SER A 162 24.44 8.63 9.86
CA SER A 162 23.47 9.66 9.45
C SER A 162 22.26 9.06 8.74
N ASN A 163 21.15 9.80 8.69
CA ASN A 163 19.93 9.31 8.06
C ASN A 163 20.06 9.12 6.54
N ASP A 164 21.05 9.77 5.93
CA ASP A 164 21.35 9.71 4.48
C ASP A 164 22.57 8.84 4.16
N ASP A 165 23.24 8.27 5.16
CA ASP A 165 24.36 7.36 4.92
C ASP A 165 23.84 6.05 4.30
N LEU A 166 24.56 5.56 3.29
CA LEU A 166 24.24 4.31 2.63
C LEU A 166 24.61 3.10 3.51
N ILE A 167 23.60 2.29 3.80
CA ILE A 167 23.68 1.05 4.57
C ILE A 167 23.45 -0.11 3.62
N THR A 168 24.35 -1.09 3.65
CA THR A 168 24.25 -2.29 2.81
C THR A 168 23.29 -3.29 3.43
N VAL A 169 22.38 -3.84 2.63
CA VAL A 169 21.41 -4.84 3.10
C VAL A 169 22.09 -6.22 3.16
N THR A 170 22.14 -6.84 4.34
CA THR A 170 22.95 -8.05 4.58
C THR A 170 22.59 -9.23 3.66
N GLY A 171 21.30 -9.56 3.54
CA GLY A 171 20.82 -10.61 2.63
C GLY A 171 20.86 -10.24 1.14
N PHE A 172 21.06 -8.95 0.81
CA PHE A 172 21.11 -8.45 -0.55
C PHE A 172 22.27 -7.44 -0.71
N PRO A 173 23.55 -7.88 -0.73
CA PRO A 173 24.70 -6.98 -0.59
C PRO A 173 24.90 -5.95 -1.71
N TRP A 174 24.21 -6.11 -2.85
CA TRP A 174 24.20 -5.11 -3.92
C TRP A 174 23.23 -3.95 -3.65
N ILE A 175 22.26 -4.15 -2.75
CA ILE A 175 21.28 -3.13 -2.36
C ILE A 175 21.87 -2.26 -1.27
N LYS A 176 21.80 -0.95 -1.49
CA LYS A 176 22.14 0.08 -0.51
C LYS A 176 20.95 0.99 -0.30
N ILE A 177 20.64 1.23 0.97
CA ILE A 177 19.51 2.06 1.41
C ILE A 177 20.00 3.08 2.43
N THR A 178 19.19 4.10 2.68
CA THR A 178 19.38 5.04 3.78
C THR A 178 18.23 4.88 4.78
N ARG A 179 18.35 5.46 5.97
CA ARG A 179 17.21 5.50 6.91
C ARG A 179 16.06 6.32 6.36
N ASN A 180 16.38 7.38 5.59
CA ASN A 180 15.39 8.22 4.93
C ASN A 180 14.62 7.48 3.81
N ASP A 181 15.01 6.27 3.39
CA ASP A 181 14.13 5.45 2.54
C ASP A 181 12.89 4.92 3.28
N TYR A 182 12.85 5.03 4.61
CA TYR A 182 11.71 4.63 5.44
C TYR A 182 11.03 5.85 6.05
N GLU A 183 9.72 5.73 6.29
CA GLU A 183 8.93 6.74 7.01
C GLU A 183 9.10 6.63 8.53
N LYS A 184 8.73 7.69 9.25
CA LYS A 184 8.52 7.58 10.70
C LYS A 184 7.31 6.67 10.97
N PRO A 185 7.35 5.81 12.01
CA PRO A 185 8.43 5.66 13.00
C PRO A 185 9.55 4.70 12.58
N LEU A 186 9.47 4.05 11.42
CA LEU A 186 10.39 2.99 10.99
C LEU A 186 11.84 3.46 10.73
N ASN A 187 12.04 4.74 10.42
CA ASN A 187 13.38 5.33 10.25
C ASN A 187 14.05 5.78 11.56
N GLN A 188 13.40 5.61 12.71
CA GLN A 188 13.90 6.10 13.99
C GLN A 188 14.94 5.14 14.61
N ARG A 189 16.01 5.70 15.16
CA ARG A 189 17.08 4.93 15.81
C ARG A 189 16.61 4.24 17.09
N VAL A 190 15.82 4.98 17.86
CA VAL A 190 15.25 4.53 19.12
C VAL A 190 13.79 4.17 18.83
N PRO A 191 13.35 2.94 19.13
CA PRO A 191 11.95 2.56 19.01
C PRO A 191 11.11 3.55 19.80
N THR A 192 10.24 4.30 19.12
CA THR A 192 9.26 5.15 19.80
C THR A 192 8.01 4.33 20.11
N THR A 193 7.40 4.57 21.26
CA THR A 193 6.08 4.00 21.55
C THR A 193 5.00 4.95 21.06
N GLY A 194 3.97 4.44 20.40
CA GLY A 194 2.82 5.25 20.03
C GLY A 194 1.88 4.58 19.03
N PRO A 195 0.69 5.16 18.82
CA PRO A 195 -0.39 4.53 18.05
C PRO A 195 0.01 4.12 16.63
N HIS A 196 0.89 4.88 15.98
CA HIS A 196 1.37 4.56 14.64
C HIS A 196 2.29 3.33 14.62
N LEU A 197 3.22 3.20 15.57
CA LEU A 197 4.06 2.00 15.64
C LEU A 197 3.21 0.78 16.01
N ASP A 198 2.30 0.91 16.97
CA ASP A 198 1.42 -0.17 17.40
C ASP A 198 0.58 -0.70 16.22
N PHE A 199 0.00 0.21 15.42
CA PHE A 199 -0.71 -0.14 14.19
C PHE A 199 0.17 -0.90 13.19
N MET A 200 1.39 -0.42 12.91
CA MET A 200 2.31 -1.06 11.98
C MET A 200 2.72 -2.46 12.45
N MET A 201 2.97 -2.61 13.76
CA MET A 201 3.30 -3.89 14.37
C MET A 201 2.13 -4.88 14.29
N GLU A 202 0.91 -4.44 14.63
CA GLU A 202 -0.28 -5.28 14.52
C GLU A 202 -0.55 -5.74 13.09
N SER A 203 -0.44 -4.83 12.10
CA SER A 203 -0.56 -5.15 10.68
C SER A 203 0.47 -6.20 10.25
N THR A 204 1.73 -6.03 10.68
CA THR A 204 2.82 -6.96 10.38
C THR A 204 2.58 -8.34 11.01
N ILE A 205 2.20 -8.38 12.29
CA ILE A 205 1.92 -9.63 13.02
C ILE A 205 0.72 -10.35 12.41
N ALA A 206 -0.35 -9.62 12.09
CA ALA A 206 -1.54 -10.21 11.48
C ALA A 206 -1.24 -10.76 10.08
N THR A 207 -0.45 -10.04 9.28
CA THR A 207 0.02 -10.52 7.98
C THR A 207 0.85 -11.79 8.14
N ALA A 208 1.84 -11.82 9.04
CA ALA A 208 2.69 -12.98 9.29
C ALA A 208 1.93 -14.22 9.80
N ASN A 209 0.78 -14.03 10.45
CA ASN A 209 -0.08 -15.13 10.93
C ASN A 209 -1.25 -15.44 9.99
N SER A 210 -1.32 -14.80 8.82
CA SER A 210 -2.31 -15.12 7.80
C SER A 210 -1.98 -16.44 7.10
N TYR A 211 -2.93 -16.97 6.32
CA TYR A 211 -2.74 -18.18 5.53
C TYR A 211 -1.71 -17.96 4.42
N GLY A 212 -1.84 -16.82 3.72
CA GLY A 212 -1.00 -16.40 2.61
C GLY A 212 -1.03 -14.88 2.43
N LEU A 213 -0.13 -14.36 1.59
CA LEU A 213 -0.13 -12.97 1.13
C LEU A 213 -0.49 -12.95 -0.36
N VAL A 214 -1.51 -12.19 -0.73
CA VAL A 214 -1.79 -11.87 -2.13
C VAL A 214 -0.93 -10.68 -2.52
N SER A 215 -0.08 -10.86 -3.52
CA SER A 215 0.83 -9.84 -4.04
C SER A 215 0.35 -9.38 -5.42
N ASN A 216 0.09 -8.07 -5.54
CA ASN A 216 -0.13 -7.44 -6.85
C ASN A 216 1.23 -7.24 -7.52
N SER A 217 1.79 -8.32 -8.02
CA SER A 217 3.06 -8.37 -8.75
C SER A 217 3.09 -9.67 -9.57
N PHE A 218 4.12 -9.86 -10.39
CA PHE A 218 4.34 -11.10 -11.15
C PHE A 218 5.73 -11.64 -10.88
N TYR A 219 5.87 -12.96 -10.92
CA TYR A 219 7.09 -13.66 -10.50
C TYR A 219 8.33 -13.16 -11.24
N GLU A 220 8.23 -12.98 -12.56
CA GLU A 220 9.35 -12.57 -13.42
C GLU A 220 9.87 -11.14 -13.13
N LEU A 221 9.09 -10.30 -12.44
CA LEU A 221 9.52 -8.95 -12.06
C LEU A 221 10.53 -8.95 -10.91
N GLU A 222 10.36 -9.87 -9.95
CA GLU A 222 11.08 -9.86 -8.68
C GLU A 222 11.33 -11.28 -8.12
N PRO A 223 11.86 -12.23 -8.92
CA PRO A 223 11.91 -13.64 -8.54
C PRO A 223 12.76 -13.87 -7.28
N LEU A 224 13.90 -13.19 -7.17
CA LEU A 224 14.80 -13.28 -6.01
C LEU A 224 14.11 -12.92 -4.70
N PHE A 225 13.28 -11.86 -4.70
CA PHE A 225 12.60 -11.38 -3.52
C PHE A 225 11.39 -12.27 -3.17
N VAL A 226 10.68 -12.76 -4.18
CA VAL A 226 9.58 -13.74 -3.99
C VAL A 226 10.11 -15.04 -3.38
N ASP A 227 11.20 -15.58 -3.92
CA ASP A 227 11.80 -16.83 -3.44
C ASP A 227 12.33 -16.67 -2.02
N TYR A 228 12.99 -15.55 -1.70
CA TYR A 228 13.43 -15.23 -0.35
C TYR A 228 12.27 -15.14 0.66
N LEU A 229 11.15 -14.51 0.28
CA LEU A 229 9.98 -14.43 1.16
C LEU A 229 9.33 -15.81 1.39
N ASN A 230 9.39 -16.69 0.40
CA ASN A 230 8.82 -18.04 0.45
C ASN A 230 9.78 -19.10 1.05
N SER A 231 11.05 -18.79 1.31
CA SER A 231 12.05 -19.77 1.77
C SER A 231 12.02 -20.08 3.28
N ASP A 232 11.28 -19.30 4.08
CA ASP A 232 11.20 -19.41 5.54
C ASP A 232 9.73 -19.72 5.96
N PRO A 233 9.39 -20.12 7.20
CA PRO A 233 8.02 -20.50 7.57
C PRO A 233 7.11 -19.27 7.77
N MET A 234 7.12 -18.37 6.80
CA MET A 234 6.20 -17.25 6.63
C MET A 234 4.97 -17.69 5.81
N PRO A 235 3.90 -16.90 5.75
CA PRO A 235 2.82 -17.14 4.78
C PRO A 235 3.36 -17.06 3.37
N LYS A 236 2.94 -18.01 2.54
CA LYS A 236 3.29 -18.05 1.12
C LYS A 236 2.80 -16.78 0.43
N VAL A 237 3.67 -16.19 -0.37
CA VAL A 237 3.37 -15.06 -1.26
C VAL A 237 2.84 -15.61 -2.57
N TRP A 238 1.67 -15.12 -2.97
CA TRP A 238 0.98 -15.46 -4.21
C TRP A 238 0.99 -14.24 -5.14
N CYS A 239 1.91 -14.24 -6.11
CA CYS A 239 1.98 -13.20 -7.14
C CYS A 239 0.86 -13.41 -8.17
N VAL A 240 -0.16 -12.55 -8.14
CA VAL A 240 -1.36 -12.67 -8.98
C VAL A 240 -1.61 -11.45 -9.87
N GLY A 241 -0.67 -10.50 -9.88
CA GLY A 241 -0.74 -9.27 -10.68
C GLY A 241 0.10 -9.32 -11.96
N PRO A 242 0.24 -8.21 -12.70
CA PRO A 242 -0.32 -6.90 -12.39
C PRO A 242 -1.85 -6.87 -12.56
N LEU A 243 -2.56 -6.54 -11.48
CA LEU A 243 -4.02 -6.59 -11.43
C LEU A 243 -4.68 -5.53 -12.31
N CYS A 244 -4.00 -4.42 -12.63
CA CYS A 244 -4.52 -3.40 -13.54
C CYS A 244 -4.71 -3.90 -15.00
N LEU A 245 -4.20 -5.08 -15.35
CA LEU A 245 -4.49 -5.77 -16.61
C LEU A 245 -5.76 -6.63 -16.57
N ALA A 246 -6.43 -6.74 -15.41
CA ALA A 246 -7.69 -7.46 -15.32
C ALA A 246 -8.74 -6.73 -16.13
N GLU A 247 -9.25 -7.37 -17.18
CA GLU A 247 -10.33 -6.82 -17.99
C GLU A 247 -11.59 -6.65 -17.13
N PRO A 248 -12.24 -5.48 -17.15
CA PRO A 248 -13.55 -5.33 -16.57
C PRO A 248 -14.54 -6.19 -17.36
N GLN A 249 -15.52 -6.78 -16.66
CA GLN A 249 -16.64 -7.42 -17.34
C GLN A 249 -17.37 -6.37 -18.20
N PRO A 250 -17.78 -6.70 -19.44
CA PRO A 250 -18.67 -5.83 -20.18
C PRO A 250 -19.92 -5.58 -19.32
N PRO A 251 -20.38 -4.33 -19.16
CA PRO A 251 -21.60 -4.07 -18.41
C PRO A 251 -22.77 -4.82 -19.06
N MET A 252 -23.67 -5.40 -18.25
CA MET A 252 -24.94 -5.98 -18.74
C MET A 252 -25.91 -4.92 -19.30
N VAL A 253 -25.54 -3.63 -19.27
CA VAL A 253 -26.35 -2.52 -19.78
C VAL A 253 -25.45 -1.56 -20.56
N GLU A 254 -25.74 -1.39 -21.85
CA GLU A 254 -25.14 -0.39 -22.73
C GLU A 254 -25.37 1.03 -22.19
N ALA A 255 -24.41 1.57 -21.44
CA ALA A 255 -24.36 3.00 -21.13
C ALA A 255 -22.97 3.44 -20.66
N ARG A 256 -21.92 3.19 -21.44
CA ARG A 256 -20.77 4.10 -21.45
C ARG A 256 -20.93 4.97 -22.68
N VAL A 257 -21.67 6.07 -22.55
CA VAL A 257 -21.38 7.24 -23.39
C VAL A 257 -19.94 7.57 -23.04
N HIS A 258 -19.01 7.20 -23.91
CA HIS A 258 -17.62 7.62 -23.79
C HIS A 258 -17.64 9.14 -23.96
N HIS A 259 -17.83 9.87 -22.86
CA HIS A 259 -17.48 11.27 -22.83
C HIS A 259 -16.00 11.30 -23.10
N HIS A 260 -15.62 11.73 -24.29
CA HIS A 260 -14.26 11.98 -24.67
C HIS A 260 -13.84 13.24 -23.91
N PRO A 261 -13.10 13.11 -22.79
CA PRO A 261 -12.83 14.25 -21.95
C PRO A 261 -11.82 15.17 -22.64
N LYS A 262 -11.81 16.45 -22.27
CA LYS A 262 -10.91 17.46 -22.88
C LYS A 262 -9.44 17.06 -22.82
N TRP A 263 -9.05 16.34 -21.77
CA TRP A 263 -7.67 15.88 -21.64
C TRP A 263 -7.31 14.78 -22.64
N MET A 264 -8.28 13.97 -23.07
CA MET A 264 -8.06 12.99 -24.14
C MET A 264 -8.00 13.68 -25.51
N GLU A 265 -8.87 14.66 -25.76
CA GLU A 265 -8.81 15.50 -26.99
C GLU A 265 -7.46 16.21 -27.12
N TRP A 266 -6.91 16.71 -26.00
CA TRP A 266 -5.60 17.35 -25.99
C TRP A 266 -4.47 16.35 -26.27
N LEU A 267 -4.53 15.13 -25.71
CA LEU A 267 -3.56 14.08 -26.00
C LEU A 267 -3.59 13.65 -27.47
N ASP A 268 -4.78 13.54 -28.08
CA ASP A 268 -4.97 13.25 -29.50
C ASP A 268 -4.33 14.34 -30.38
N LEU A 269 -4.54 15.61 -30.03
CA LEU A 269 -3.91 16.74 -30.72
C LEU A 269 -2.38 16.61 -30.68
N LYS A 270 -1.80 16.30 -29.52
CA LYS A 270 -0.35 16.10 -29.39
C LYS A 270 0.17 14.92 -30.18
N LEU A 271 -0.58 13.83 -30.25
CA LEU A 271 -0.24 12.69 -31.11
C LEU A 271 -0.21 13.10 -32.59
N ASN A 272 -1.22 13.84 -33.05
CA ASN A 272 -1.31 14.31 -34.44
C ASN A 272 -0.17 15.28 -34.80
N GLU A 273 0.28 16.10 -33.84
CA GLU A 273 1.44 16.98 -33.97
C GLU A 273 2.79 16.26 -33.85
N LYS A 274 2.78 14.94 -33.59
CA LYS A 274 3.95 14.11 -33.31
C LYS A 274 4.76 14.59 -32.11
N GLN A 275 4.08 15.22 -31.15
CA GLN A 275 4.66 15.66 -29.89
C GLN A 275 4.54 14.56 -28.84
N SER A 276 5.63 14.32 -28.13
CA SER A 276 5.63 13.41 -26.98
C SER A 276 5.21 14.17 -25.72
N VAL A 277 4.42 13.51 -24.88
CA VAL A 277 3.85 14.08 -23.66
C VAL A 277 4.48 13.39 -22.44
N VAL A 278 4.83 14.19 -21.44
CA VAL A 278 5.11 13.72 -20.08
C VAL A 278 3.84 13.81 -19.25
N TYR A 279 3.40 12.68 -18.70
CA TYR A 279 2.36 12.66 -17.69
C TYR A 279 2.95 12.96 -16.31
N VAL A 280 2.31 13.82 -15.52
CA VAL A 280 2.75 14.16 -14.16
C VAL A 280 1.61 13.90 -13.19
N ALA A 281 1.83 13.01 -12.21
CA ALA A 281 0.89 12.76 -11.14
C ALA A 281 1.55 12.18 -9.88
N PHE A 282 1.14 12.72 -8.74
CA PHE A 282 1.69 12.35 -7.43
C PHE A 282 0.68 11.62 -6.54
N GLY A 283 -0.47 11.21 -7.08
CA GLY A 283 -1.57 10.62 -6.34
C GLY A 283 -2.42 11.64 -5.59
N SER A 284 -3.51 11.18 -4.96
CA SER A 284 -4.47 12.06 -4.26
C SER A 284 -4.08 12.44 -2.84
N GLN A 285 -3.02 11.84 -2.29
CA GLN A 285 -2.62 11.99 -0.89
C GLN A 285 -1.24 12.68 -0.73
N ALA A 286 -0.60 13.04 -1.83
CA ALA A 286 0.65 13.78 -1.80
C ALA A 286 0.42 15.20 -1.27
N ASP A 287 1.17 15.57 -0.24
CA ASP A 287 1.22 16.94 0.26
C ASP A 287 2.50 17.62 -0.24
N ILE A 288 2.33 18.52 -1.22
CA ILE A 288 3.43 19.25 -1.85
C ILE A 288 3.40 20.68 -1.30
N SER A 289 4.55 21.16 -0.81
CA SER A 289 4.68 22.54 -0.34
C SER A 289 4.57 23.51 -1.51
N LYS A 290 4.06 24.72 -1.24
CA LYS A 290 3.98 25.80 -2.25
C LYS A 290 5.33 26.02 -2.94
N GLN A 291 6.42 26.07 -2.19
CA GLN A 291 7.76 26.27 -2.74
C GLN A 291 8.16 25.14 -3.70
N GLN A 292 7.88 23.88 -3.36
CA GLN A 292 8.17 22.76 -4.25
C GLN A 292 7.28 22.79 -5.49
N LEU A 293 6.03 23.23 -5.35
CA LEU A 293 5.08 23.39 -6.45
C LEU A 293 5.53 24.45 -7.46
N GLU A 294 6.06 25.58 -6.98
CA GLU A 294 6.65 26.64 -7.79
C GLU A 294 7.85 26.13 -8.60
N GLU A 295 8.75 25.35 -7.98
CA GLU A 295 9.89 24.75 -8.69
C GLU A 295 9.46 23.66 -9.70
N ILE A 296 8.40 22.89 -9.41
CA ILE A 296 7.83 21.93 -10.37
C ILE A 296 7.27 22.68 -11.58
N SER A 297 6.45 23.70 -11.33
CA SER A 297 5.86 24.56 -12.34
C SER A 297 6.92 25.15 -13.26
N LYS A 298 7.96 25.77 -12.69
CA LYS A 298 9.07 26.35 -13.43
C LYS A 298 9.90 25.30 -14.18
N GLY A 299 10.25 24.18 -13.54
CA GLY A 299 11.05 23.13 -14.16
C GLY A 299 10.36 22.45 -15.35
N LEU A 300 9.04 22.23 -15.26
CA LEU A 300 8.25 21.69 -16.37
C LEU A 300 8.14 22.69 -17.54
N GLU A 301 7.87 23.96 -17.25
CA GLU A 301 7.83 25.02 -18.26
C GLU A 301 9.16 25.11 -19.01
N GLU A 302 10.27 25.26 -18.28
CA GLU A 302 11.61 25.48 -18.84
C GLU A 302 12.19 24.25 -19.55
N SER A 303 11.63 23.06 -19.33
CA SER A 303 12.00 21.83 -20.06
C SER A 303 11.49 21.78 -21.49
N GLU A 304 10.58 22.67 -21.86
CA GLU A 304 10.00 22.80 -23.20
C GLU A 304 9.27 21.54 -23.74
N VAL A 305 9.21 20.44 -22.98
CA VAL A 305 8.42 19.26 -23.33
C VAL A 305 6.93 19.51 -23.15
N SER A 306 6.10 18.82 -23.94
CA SER A 306 4.66 18.84 -23.69
C SER A 306 4.33 18.01 -22.45
N PHE A 307 3.41 18.47 -21.61
CA PHE A 307 3.05 17.74 -20.41
C PHE A 307 1.58 17.84 -20.04
N LEU A 308 1.08 16.80 -19.39
CA LEU A 308 -0.23 16.75 -18.76
C LEU A 308 -0.04 16.53 -17.27
N TRP A 309 -0.42 17.50 -16.45
CA TRP A 309 -0.26 17.43 -15.00
C TRP A 309 -1.60 17.37 -14.30
N VAL A 310 -1.83 16.27 -13.57
CA VAL A 310 -2.98 16.11 -12.69
C VAL A 310 -2.69 16.69 -11.31
N VAL A 311 -3.48 17.68 -10.90
CA VAL A 311 -3.34 18.38 -9.62
C VAL A 311 -4.60 18.17 -8.80
N ARG A 312 -4.46 17.56 -7.62
CA ARG A 312 -5.59 17.15 -6.77
C ARG A 312 -5.90 18.12 -5.64
N LYS A 313 -4.89 18.84 -5.16
CA LYS A 313 -5.04 19.78 -4.05
C LYS A 313 -5.78 21.02 -4.56
N ASP A 314 -6.91 21.34 -3.94
CA ASP A 314 -7.75 22.48 -4.28
C ASP A 314 -7.73 23.48 -3.12
N ASP A 315 -6.62 24.20 -3.02
CA ASP A 315 -6.39 25.27 -2.05
C ASP A 315 -5.92 26.54 -2.76
N ASP A 316 -6.06 27.69 -2.10
CA ASP A 316 -5.74 28.99 -2.68
C ASP A 316 -4.28 29.09 -3.17
N GLU A 317 -3.32 28.54 -2.42
CA GLU A 317 -1.90 28.60 -2.78
C GLU A 317 -1.62 27.77 -4.04
N THR A 318 -2.14 26.55 -4.08
CA THR A 318 -2.02 25.66 -5.25
C THR A 318 -2.69 26.29 -6.47
N ASN A 319 -3.89 26.87 -6.32
CA ASN A 319 -4.64 27.46 -7.40
C ASN A 319 -3.96 28.70 -8.01
N ILE A 320 -3.31 29.53 -7.19
CA ILE A 320 -2.52 30.66 -7.67
C ILE A 320 -1.36 30.17 -8.55
N VAL A 321 -0.56 29.22 -8.06
CA VAL A 321 0.60 28.70 -8.80
C VAL A 321 0.18 28.04 -10.12
N MET A 322 -0.92 27.28 -10.12
CA MET A 322 -1.41 26.63 -11.33
C MET A 322 -1.95 27.62 -12.36
N LYS A 323 -2.67 28.66 -11.92
CA LYS A 323 -3.19 29.67 -12.84
C LYS A 323 -2.06 30.44 -13.53
N ASP A 324 -1.04 30.85 -12.77
CA ASP A 324 0.13 31.53 -13.30
C ASP A 324 0.89 30.66 -14.31
N LEU A 325 0.90 29.34 -14.10
CA LEU A 325 1.46 28.38 -15.05
C LEU A 325 0.60 28.24 -16.31
N GLU A 326 -0.72 28.07 -16.18
CA GLU A 326 -1.66 27.94 -17.31
C GLU A 326 -1.57 29.13 -18.28
N GLU A 327 -1.40 30.36 -17.77
CA GLU A 327 -1.24 31.56 -18.59
C GLU A 327 0.06 31.56 -19.43
N ARG A 328 1.11 30.84 -18.98
CA ARG A 328 2.42 30.80 -19.64
C ARG A 328 2.61 29.59 -20.56
N LEU A 329 1.88 28.50 -20.32
CA LEU A 329 2.04 27.24 -21.07
C LEU A 329 1.51 27.27 -22.50
N GLY A 330 0.50 28.09 -22.77
CA GLY A 330 -0.22 28.05 -24.05
C GLY A 330 -0.71 26.64 -24.38
N GLU A 331 -0.43 26.17 -25.60
CA GLU A 331 -0.87 24.84 -26.08
C GLU A 331 0.07 23.69 -25.67
N ARG A 332 1.21 23.95 -25.01
CA ARG A 332 2.23 22.93 -24.68
C ARG A 332 1.89 22.11 -23.45
N GLY A 333 1.12 22.64 -22.51
CA GLY A 333 0.82 21.98 -21.26
C GLY A 333 -0.67 21.97 -20.93
N MET A 334 -1.10 20.96 -20.19
CA MET A 334 -2.47 20.86 -19.68
C MET A 334 -2.47 20.55 -18.19
N ILE A 335 -3.17 21.38 -17.41
CA ILE A 335 -3.43 21.12 -15.99
C ILE A 335 -4.84 20.52 -15.85
N VAL A 336 -4.93 19.37 -15.19
CA VAL A 336 -6.18 18.63 -14.99
C VAL A 336 -6.49 18.54 -13.50
N ARG A 337 -7.61 19.15 -13.08
CA ARG A 337 -8.07 19.14 -11.68
C ARG A 337 -9.13 18.08 -11.40
N GLU A 338 -9.86 17.66 -12.43
CA GLU A 338 -10.92 16.64 -12.35
C GLU A 338 -10.36 15.21 -12.21
N TRP A 339 -11.21 14.28 -11.78
CA TRP A 339 -10.82 12.86 -11.72
C TRP A 339 -10.43 12.36 -13.12
N VAL A 340 -9.34 11.59 -13.20
CA VAL A 340 -8.89 10.99 -14.46
C VAL A 340 -8.74 9.49 -14.28
N ASP A 341 -9.02 8.76 -15.36
CA ASP A 341 -8.58 7.39 -15.48
C ASP A 341 -7.11 7.40 -15.89
N GLN A 342 -6.22 7.20 -14.91
CA GLN A 342 -4.77 7.22 -15.13
C GLN A 342 -4.33 6.17 -16.15
N ILE A 343 -5.03 5.03 -16.22
CA ILE A 343 -4.73 3.95 -17.18
C ILE A 343 -4.97 4.45 -18.61
N GLU A 344 -6.08 5.15 -18.86
CA GLU A 344 -6.37 5.70 -20.19
C GLU A 344 -5.34 6.74 -20.64
N ILE A 345 -4.81 7.56 -19.73
CA ILE A 345 -3.71 8.48 -20.03
C ILE A 345 -2.43 7.70 -20.37
N LEU A 346 -2.01 6.75 -19.52
CA LEU A 346 -0.77 5.99 -19.72
C LEU A 346 -0.82 5.10 -20.97
N LYS A 347 -2.00 4.65 -21.37
CA LYS A 347 -2.24 3.87 -22.58
C LYS A 347 -2.14 4.72 -23.85
N HIS A 348 -2.31 6.04 -23.75
CA HIS A 348 -2.32 6.92 -24.90
C HIS A 348 -0.95 7.02 -25.57
N GLU A 349 -0.90 6.89 -26.90
CA GLU A 349 0.36 6.77 -27.63
C GLU A 349 1.28 8.00 -27.56
N SER A 350 0.72 9.20 -27.36
CA SER A 350 1.54 10.41 -27.18
C SER A 350 2.29 10.44 -25.85
N VAL A 351 1.86 9.68 -24.83
CA VAL A 351 2.51 9.68 -23.51
C VAL A 351 3.78 8.83 -23.56
N LYS A 352 4.94 9.45 -23.33
CA LYS A 352 6.26 8.81 -23.44
C LYS A 352 7.11 8.89 -22.16
N GLY A 353 6.58 9.51 -21.11
CA GLY A 353 7.21 9.55 -19.80
C GLY A 353 6.19 9.83 -18.69
N PHE A 354 6.49 9.36 -17.48
CA PHE A 354 5.64 9.53 -16.32
C PHE A 354 6.44 10.04 -15.11
N VAL A 355 6.23 11.29 -14.70
CA VAL A 355 6.71 11.80 -13.41
C VAL A 355 5.77 11.29 -12.32
N SER A 356 6.28 10.39 -11.49
CA SER A 356 5.45 9.65 -10.55
C SER A 356 6.04 9.62 -9.16
N HIS A 357 5.15 9.74 -8.17
CA HIS A 357 5.44 9.42 -6.77
C HIS A 357 5.84 7.96 -6.51
N CYS A 358 5.83 7.07 -7.51
CA CYS A 358 6.22 5.66 -7.36
C CYS A 358 5.36 4.88 -6.36
N GLY A 359 4.09 5.26 -6.16
CA GLY A 359 3.12 4.35 -5.56
C GLY A 359 3.03 3.07 -6.40
N TRP A 360 2.92 1.91 -5.76
CA TRP A 360 3.12 0.64 -6.47
C TRP A 360 2.12 0.39 -7.61
N ASN A 361 0.87 0.84 -7.46
CA ASN A 361 -0.12 0.79 -8.55
C ASN A 361 0.32 1.61 -9.77
N SER A 362 0.79 2.84 -9.55
CA SER A 362 1.30 3.69 -10.63
C SER A 362 2.51 3.08 -11.32
N VAL A 363 3.40 2.41 -10.58
CA VAL A 363 4.55 1.68 -11.17
C VAL A 363 4.06 0.55 -12.07
N LEU A 364 3.11 -0.27 -11.60
CA LEU A 364 2.56 -1.37 -12.39
C LEU A 364 1.80 -0.89 -13.63
N GLU A 365 0.98 0.15 -13.52
CA GLU A 365 0.30 0.76 -14.66
C GLU A 365 1.30 1.25 -15.71
N SER A 366 2.38 1.93 -15.27
CA SER A 366 3.46 2.37 -16.14
C SER A 366 4.16 1.20 -16.85
N ILE A 367 4.43 0.10 -16.14
CA ILE A 367 4.99 -1.13 -16.71
C ILE A 367 4.06 -1.71 -17.77
N CYS A 368 2.78 -1.87 -17.45
CA CYS A 368 1.78 -2.49 -18.32
C CYS A 368 1.58 -1.74 -19.64
N TRP A 369 1.72 -0.41 -19.59
CA TRP A 369 1.60 0.48 -20.74
C TRP A 369 2.94 1.02 -21.25
N LYS A 370 4.06 0.45 -20.77
CA LYS A 370 5.41 0.65 -21.30
C LYS A 370 5.86 2.11 -21.28
N VAL A 371 5.44 2.85 -20.26
CA VAL A 371 5.84 4.24 -20.05
C VAL A 371 6.99 4.27 -19.03
N PRO A 372 8.16 4.86 -19.35
CA PRO A 372 9.26 4.99 -18.40
C PRO A 372 8.92 6.02 -17.31
N ILE A 373 9.50 5.83 -16.12
CA ILE A 373 9.17 6.64 -14.94
C ILE A 373 10.30 7.64 -14.64
N LEU A 374 9.97 8.90 -14.37
CA LEU A 374 10.81 9.78 -13.57
C LEU A 374 10.33 9.70 -12.11
N ALA A 375 11.10 8.97 -11.30
CA ALA A 375 10.78 8.61 -9.94
C ALA A 375 10.97 9.80 -9.00
N TRP A 376 9.88 10.17 -8.33
CA TRP A 376 9.82 11.26 -7.36
C TRP A 376 9.01 10.88 -6.12
N PRO A 377 9.51 9.96 -5.28
CA PRO A 377 8.76 9.46 -4.13
C PRO A 377 8.44 10.54 -3.11
N MET A 378 7.31 10.41 -2.42
CA MET A 378 6.81 11.42 -1.48
C MET A 378 6.48 10.88 -0.09
N MET A 379 5.97 9.65 0.02
CA MET A 379 5.52 9.07 1.29
C MET A 379 5.53 7.53 1.29
N ALA A 380 5.11 6.92 2.40
CA ALA A 380 4.93 5.47 2.53
C ALA A 380 6.18 4.67 2.09
N GLU A 381 6.02 3.58 1.34
CA GLU A 381 7.10 2.75 0.81
C GLU A 381 7.68 3.26 -0.52
N GLN A 382 7.22 4.42 -1.00
CA GLN A 382 7.55 4.92 -2.34
C GLN A 382 9.04 5.13 -2.57
N HIS A 383 9.80 5.48 -1.53
CA HIS A 383 11.24 5.67 -1.64
C HIS A 383 11.96 4.37 -2.00
N LEU A 384 11.51 3.24 -1.42
CA LEU A 384 11.97 1.90 -1.78
C LEU A 384 11.44 1.48 -3.16
N ASN A 385 10.20 1.82 -3.51
CA ASN A 385 9.69 1.59 -4.87
C ASN A 385 10.52 2.34 -5.93
N ALA A 386 10.94 3.57 -5.63
CA ALA A 386 11.81 4.35 -6.51
C ALA A 386 13.18 3.68 -6.67
N ARG A 387 13.74 3.07 -5.61
CA ARG A 387 14.95 2.25 -5.73
C ARG A 387 14.71 1.02 -6.60
N MET A 388 13.61 0.31 -6.41
CA MET A 388 13.23 -0.82 -7.27
C MET A 388 13.20 -0.38 -8.74
N VAL A 389 12.48 0.71 -9.05
CA VAL A 389 12.33 1.28 -10.41
C VAL A 389 13.66 1.66 -11.06
N VAL A 390 14.54 2.33 -10.32
CA VAL A 390 15.76 2.95 -10.85
C VAL A 390 16.97 2.01 -10.79
N GLU A 391 17.12 1.26 -9.71
CA GLU A 391 18.33 0.50 -9.39
C GLU A 391 18.18 -0.98 -9.78
N GLU A 392 17.05 -1.61 -9.45
CA GLU A 392 16.85 -3.06 -9.65
C GLU A 392 16.30 -3.39 -11.04
N ILE A 393 15.14 -2.82 -11.43
CA ILE A 393 14.49 -3.13 -12.72
C ILE A 393 14.83 -2.16 -13.84
N LYS A 394 15.40 -0.98 -13.50
CA LYS A 394 15.96 0.02 -14.43
C LYS A 394 14.99 0.49 -15.51
N ILE A 395 13.75 0.77 -15.13
CA ILE A 395 12.70 1.29 -16.03
C ILE A 395 12.47 2.80 -15.89
N GLY A 396 13.26 3.46 -15.06
CA GLY A 396 13.10 4.88 -14.78
C GLY A 396 14.37 5.55 -14.29
N LEU A 397 14.30 6.88 -14.26
CA LEU A 397 15.32 7.76 -13.69
C LEU A 397 14.79 8.35 -12.38
N ARG A 398 15.64 8.98 -11.56
CA ARG A 398 15.21 9.66 -10.33
C ARG A 398 15.42 11.16 -10.45
N VAL A 399 14.53 11.95 -9.86
CA VAL A 399 14.75 13.39 -9.72
C VAL A 399 16.01 13.70 -8.91
N GLU A 400 16.69 14.79 -9.25
CA GLU A 400 17.90 15.24 -8.55
C GLU A 400 17.54 16.23 -7.43
N THR A 401 17.87 15.88 -6.20
CA THR A 401 17.68 16.73 -5.01
C THR A 401 18.91 17.60 -4.76
N CYS A 402 18.71 18.77 -4.17
CA CYS A 402 19.77 19.77 -3.97
C CYS A 402 20.90 19.29 -3.05
N ASP A 403 20.58 18.44 -2.08
CA ASP A 403 21.50 17.93 -1.06
C ASP A 403 21.88 16.46 -1.30
N GLY A 404 21.38 15.85 -2.38
CA GLY A 404 21.57 14.43 -2.68
C GLY A 404 20.78 13.48 -1.76
N SER A 405 19.99 13.99 -0.81
CA SER A 405 19.12 13.16 0.03
C SER A 405 17.98 12.58 -0.80
N VAL A 406 17.56 11.37 -0.47
CA VAL A 406 16.40 10.71 -1.08
C VAL A 406 15.07 11.46 -0.87
N ARG A 407 15.04 12.40 0.10
CA ARG A 407 13.91 13.26 0.49
C ARG A 407 14.17 14.76 0.28
N GLY A 408 15.29 15.12 -0.31
CA GLY A 408 15.70 16.51 -0.45
C GLY A 408 14.81 17.33 -1.37
N PHE A 409 14.95 18.66 -1.28
CA PHE A 409 14.24 19.61 -2.14
C PHE A 409 14.75 19.53 -3.59
N VAL A 410 13.85 19.57 -4.56
CA VAL A 410 14.19 19.54 -5.99
C VAL A 410 13.98 20.93 -6.59
N LYS A 411 15.02 21.47 -7.23
CA LYS A 411 14.94 22.74 -7.97
C LYS A 411 14.48 22.54 -9.41
N ALA A 412 13.94 23.60 -10.00
CA ALA A 412 13.50 23.68 -11.38
C ALA A 412 14.57 23.20 -12.36
N ASP A 413 15.82 23.66 -12.22
CA ASP A 413 16.93 23.24 -13.09
C ASP A 413 17.17 21.72 -13.02
N GLY A 414 17.07 21.14 -11.82
CA GLY A 414 17.24 19.70 -11.59
C GLY A 414 16.09 18.89 -12.19
N LEU A 415 14.84 19.37 -12.01
CA LEU A 415 13.68 18.74 -12.61
C LEU A 415 13.74 18.82 -14.14
N LYS A 416 13.99 20.01 -14.68
CA LYS A 416 14.14 20.27 -16.12
C LYS A 416 15.10 19.27 -16.74
N LYS A 417 16.32 19.21 -16.21
CA LYS A 417 17.38 18.31 -16.68
C LYS A 417 16.92 16.85 -16.70
N MET A 418 16.25 16.40 -15.64
CA MET A 418 15.82 15.01 -15.55
C MET A 418 14.61 14.68 -16.43
N VAL A 419 13.74 15.65 -16.70
CA VAL A 419 12.65 15.52 -17.68
C VAL A 419 13.23 15.42 -19.10
N GLU A 420 14.16 16.30 -19.45
CA GLU A 420 14.87 16.25 -20.75
C GLU A 420 15.63 14.93 -20.92
N GLU A 421 16.36 14.49 -19.89
CA GLU A 421 17.11 13.23 -19.92
C GLU A 421 16.18 12.01 -20.06
N LEU A 422 15.03 12.00 -19.39
CA LEU A 422 14.04 10.93 -19.55
C LEU A 422 13.51 10.90 -20.98
N MET A 423 13.16 12.05 -21.55
CA MET A 423 12.46 12.12 -22.83
C MET A 423 13.41 11.94 -24.02
N GLU A 424 14.55 12.63 -24.02
CA GLU A 424 15.42 12.76 -25.19
C GLU A 424 16.82 12.16 -24.96
N GLY A 425 17.23 12.07 -23.69
CA GLY A 425 18.55 11.62 -23.26
C GLY A 425 18.86 10.15 -23.51
N GLN A 426 20.14 9.79 -23.33
CA GLN A 426 20.62 8.43 -23.56
C GLN A 426 20.11 7.46 -22.49
N ASN A 427 20.11 7.87 -21.21
CA ASN A 427 19.56 7.03 -20.15
C ASN A 427 18.03 6.86 -20.34
N GLY A 428 17.35 7.91 -20.80
CA GLY A 428 15.93 7.87 -21.18
C GLY A 428 15.62 6.80 -22.24
N LYS A 429 16.47 6.67 -23.27
CA LYS A 429 16.35 5.61 -24.30
C LYS A 429 16.54 4.22 -23.71
N GLU A 430 17.48 4.05 -22.79
CA GLU A 430 17.77 2.76 -22.15
C GLU A 430 16.62 2.31 -21.27
N VAL A 431 16.07 3.19 -20.44
CA VAL A 431 14.93 2.86 -19.58
C VAL A 431 13.65 2.61 -20.38
N ARG A 432 13.45 3.29 -21.53
CA ARG A 432 12.36 2.98 -22.48
C ARG A 432 12.45 1.57 -23.04
N LYS A 433 13.64 1.15 -23.46
CA LYS A 433 13.84 -0.23 -23.93
C LYS A 433 13.54 -1.21 -22.79
N LYS A 434 13.96 -0.89 -21.57
CA LYS A 434 13.77 -1.78 -20.42
C LYS A 434 12.30 -1.92 -20.00
N VAL A 435 11.54 -0.82 -19.98
CA VAL A 435 10.11 -0.87 -19.64
C VAL A 435 9.31 -1.61 -20.72
N GLU A 436 9.71 -1.52 -21.99
CA GLU A 436 9.13 -2.31 -23.08
C GLU A 436 9.27 -3.83 -22.82
N GLU A 437 10.48 -4.28 -22.49
CA GLU A 437 10.78 -5.69 -22.18
C GLU A 437 9.98 -6.20 -20.98
N ILE A 438 9.95 -5.43 -19.89
CA ILE A 438 9.23 -5.81 -18.66
C ILE A 438 7.72 -5.75 -18.85
N GLY A 439 7.21 -4.76 -19.59
CA GLY A 439 5.78 -4.64 -19.92
C GLY A 439 5.25 -5.82 -20.75
N GLU A 440 6.06 -6.37 -21.65
CA GLU A 440 5.73 -7.62 -22.34
C GLU A 440 5.71 -8.82 -21.38
N GLY A 441 6.63 -8.87 -20.42
CA GLY A 441 6.62 -9.87 -19.34
C GLY A 441 5.36 -9.82 -18.49
N ALA A 442 4.92 -8.61 -18.10
CA ALA A 442 3.70 -8.38 -17.35
C ALA A 442 2.45 -8.93 -18.07
N LYS A 443 2.30 -8.65 -19.37
CA LYS A 443 1.18 -9.16 -20.17
C LYS A 443 1.22 -10.69 -20.29
N LYS A 444 2.40 -11.28 -20.48
CA LYS A 444 2.58 -12.74 -20.53
C LYS A 444 2.26 -13.42 -19.20
N ALA A 445 2.59 -12.80 -18.07
CA ALA A 445 2.28 -13.33 -16.75
C ALA A 445 0.76 -13.44 -16.50
N MET A 446 0.00 -12.47 -17.01
CA MET A 446 -1.45 -12.39 -16.87
C MET A 446 -2.24 -13.21 -17.90
N ALA A 447 -1.67 -13.48 -19.08
CA ALA A 447 -2.28 -14.30 -20.10
C ALA A 447 -2.57 -15.73 -19.61
N GLU A 448 -3.49 -16.44 -20.27
CA GLU A 448 -3.79 -17.83 -19.94
C GLU A 448 -2.51 -18.70 -20.00
N GLY A 449 -2.27 -19.48 -18.93
CA GLY A 449 -1.02 -20.25 -18.74
C GLY A 449 0.17 -19.45 -18.21
N GLY A 450 0.08 -18.12 -18.12
CA GLY A 450 1.08 -17.24 -17.50
C GLY A 450 1.31 -17.51 -16.01
N SER A 451 2.41 -16.98 -15.45
CA SER A 451 2.80 -17.20 -14.05
C SER A 451 1.74 -16.74 -13.06
N SER A 452 1.23 -15.51 -13.19
CA SER A 452 0.19 -14.95 -12.33
C SER A 452 -1.16 -15.63 -12.53
N TRP A 453 -1.51 -15.97 -13.78
CA TRP A 453 -2.73 -16.72 -14.08
C TRP A 453 -2.73 -18.09 -13.41
N ARG A 454 -1.62 -18.84 -13.49
CA ARG A 454 -1.46 -20.14 -12.84
C ARG A 454 -1.46 -20.01 -11.31
N THR A 455 -0.72 -19.05 -10.77
CA THR A 455 -0.62 -18.80 -9.33
C THR A 455 -1.99 -18.53 -8.71
N LEU A 456 -2.85 -17.76 -9.39
CA LEU A 456 -4.21 -17.51 -8.92
C LEU A 456 -5.08 -18.79 -8.94
N ASN A 457 -4.95 -19.64 -9.96
CA ASN A 457 -5.67 -20.92 -10.01
C ASN A 457 -5.20 -21.87 -8.91
N GLU A 458 -3.88 -22.00 -8.73
CA GLU A 458 -3.29 -22.81 -7.67
C GLU A 458 -3.78 -22.36 -6.28
N LEU A 459 -3.83 -21.05 -6.04
CA LEU A 459 -4.37 -20.49 -4.80
C LEU A 459 -5.83 -20.88 -4.57
N ILE A 460 -6.66 -20.78 -5.61
CA ILE A 460 -8.09 -21.13 -5.54
C ILE A 460 -8.26 -22.63 -5.25
N ASP A 461 -7.53 -23.48 -5.97
CA ASP A 461 -7.59 -24.94 -5.80
C ASP A 461 -7.11 -25.36 -4.40
N GLU A 462 -6.05 -24.75 -3.89
CA GLU A 462 -5.53 -24.99 -2.54
C GLU A 462 -6.58 -24.64 -1.48
N LEU A 463 -7.19 -23.46 -1.57
CA LEU A 463 -8.22 -23.02 -0.63
C LEU A 463 -9.50 -23.87 -0.70
N GLN A 464 -9.88 -24.32 -1.89
CA GLN A 464 -10.98 -25.27 -2.06
C GLN A 464 -10.70 -26.62 -1.40
N SER A 465 -9.49 -27.15 -1.59
CA SER A 465 -9.04 -28.38 -0.95
C SER A 465 -9.08 -28.27 0.58
N VAL A 466 -8.57 -27.16 1.13
CA VAL A 466 -8.63 -26.88 2.58
C VAL A 466 -10.08 -26.90 3.08
N ARG A 467 -11.00 -26.20 2.40
CA ARG A 467 -12.42 -26.20 2.77
C ARG A 467 -13.04 -27.60 2.75
N ASN A 468 -12.88 -28.33 1.64
CA ASN A 468 -13.47 -29.65 1.45
C ASN A 468 -12.92 -30.66 2.47
N SER A 469 -11.63 -30.57 2.81
CA SER A 469 -11.02 -31.43 3.83
C SER A 469 -11.63 -31.21 5.22
N LYS A 470 -11.96 -29.96 5.59
CA LYS A 470 -12.61 -29.64 6.85
C LYS A 470 -14.05 -30.16 6.91
N GLU A 471 -14.81 -29.96 5.82
CA GLU A 471 -16.18 -30.48 5.71
C GLU A 471 -16.20 -32.02 5.88
N SER A 472 -15.24 -32.72 5.26
CA SER A 472 -15.17 -34.19 5.35
C SER A 472 -14.84 -34.75 6.73
N LYS A 473 -14.16 -33.98 7.58
CA LYS A 473 -13.71 -34.42 8.92
C LYS A 473 -14.69 -34.09 10.04
N GLY A 474 -15.76 -33.34 9.77
CA GLY A 474 -16.71 -32.89 10.81
C GLY A 474 -16.05 -32.08 11.93
N GLU A 475 -14.86 -31.53 11.69
CA GLU A 475 -14.11 -30.74 12.66
C GLU A 475 -14.79 -29.39 12.87
N SER A 476 -15.00 -29.01 14.14
CA SER A 476 -15.30 -27.62 14.52
C SER A 476 -14.23 -26.70 13.91
N LEU A 477 -14.61 -25.47 13.55
CA LEU A 477 -13.88 -24.42 12.80
C LEU A 477 -12.52 -23.97 13.40
N ALA A 478 -11.86 -24.77 14.22
CA ALA A 478 -10.60 -24.45 14.87
C ALA A 478 -9.39 -24.48 13.90
N ARG A 479 -8.81 -23.28 13.71
CA ARG A 479 -7.43 -22.94 13.27
C ARG A 479 -6.91 -23.59 11.98
N VAL A 480 -7.01 -22.83 10.89
CA VAL A 480 -6.50 -23.14 9.53
C VAL A 480 -4.96 -23.31 9.51
N ARG A 481 -4.24 -22.66 10.43
CA ARG A 481 -2.79 -22.77 10.61
C ARG A 481 -2.50 -22.64 12.10
N ALA A 482 -1.59 -23.46 12.64
CA ALA A 482 -1.11 -23.25 14.00
C ALA A 482 -0.43 -21.87 14.05
N PRO A 483 -0.85 -20.94 14.93
CA PRO A 483 -0.17 -19.64 15.05
C PRO A 483 1.31 -19.89 15.32
N LEU A 484 2.17 -19.00 14.82
CA LEU A 484 3.57 -19.00 15.22
C LEU A 484 3.60 -19.01 16.75
N GLY A 485 4.11 -20.09 17.36
CA GLY A 485 4.07 -20.25 18.81
C GLY A 485 4.63 -19.02 19.50
N THR A 486 4.15 -18.70 20.70
CA THR A 486 4.48 -17.43 21.39
C THR A 486 5.97 -17.10 21.45
N LYS A 487 6.87 -18.09 21.44
CA LYS A 487 8.34 -17.88 21.31
C LYS A 487 8.81 -17.46 19.91
N LYS A 488 8.17 -17.90 18.83
CA LYS A 488 8.43 -17.50 17.45
C LYS A 488 7.76 -16.17 17.09
N ALA A 489 6.54 -15.93 17.60
CA ALA A 489 5.92 -14.61 17.57
C ALA A 489 6.73 -13.62 18.42
N LYS A 490 7.27 -14.04 19.56
CA LYS A 490 8.23 -13.26 20.36
C LYS A 490 9.56 -13.08 19.62
N GLY A 491 10.01 -14.05 18.82
CA GLY A 491 11.11 -13.87 17.87
C GLY A 491 10.84 -12.79 16.83
N LEU A 492 9.62 -12.69 16.28
CA LEU A 492 9.13 -11.62 15.40
C LEU A 492 8.94 -10.27 16.12
N ILE A 493 8.53 -10.30 17.39
CA ILE A 493 8.44 -9.12 18.26
C ILE A 493 9.84 -8.64 18.65
N ASP A 494 10.80 -9.54 18.89
CA ASP A 494 12.22 -9.24 19.12
C ASP A 494 12.96 -8.86 17.80
N LEU A 495 12.37 -9.21 16.64
CA LEU A 495 12.75 -8.87 15.26
C LEU A 495 12.40 -7.42 14.89
N PHE A 496 11.39 -6.83 15.55
CA PHE A 496 10.93 -5.46 15.32
C PHE A 496 11.15 -4.54 16.54
N CYS A 497 11.07 -5.07 17.76
CA CYS A 497 11.43 -4.39 19.00
C CYS A 497 12.68 -5.03 19.58
N GLY A 498 13.82 -4.36 19.42
CA GLY A 498 14.97 -4.61 20.29
C GLY A 498 14.70 -4.19 21.74
N ILE A 499 13.79 -4.87 22.44
CA ILE A 499 13.51 -4.66 23.85
C ILE A 499 13.48 -6.00 24.58
N GLN A 500 14.67 -6.49 24.92
CA GLN A 500 14.96 -7.04 26.25
C GLN A 500 16.47 -7.32 26.34
N LEU A 501 17.23 -6.34 26.83
CA LEU A 501 18.43 -6.50 27.67
C LEU A 501 19.15 -5.15 27.78
N LEU A 502 18.66 -4.25 28.61
CA LEU A 502 19.46 -3.16 29.22
C LEU A 502 18.69 -2.55 30.41
N THR A 503 18.35 -3.38 31.41
CA THR A 503 18.25 -2.92 32.80
C THR A 503 19.14 -3.83 33.64
N GLY A 504 20.44 -3.56 33.57
CA GLY A 504 21.41 -4.13 34.48
C GLY A 504 21.20 -3.56 35.89
N LEU A 505 20.44 -4.27 36.71
CA LEU A 505 20.65 -4.29 38.16
C LEU A 505 21.18 -5.67 38.52
N ARG A 506 22.51 -5.76 38.65
CA ARG A 506 23.19 -6.88 39.28
C ARG A 506 22.66 -7.02 40.71
N VAL A 507 22.05 -8.15 41.04
CA VAL A 507 22.04 -8.65 42.41
C VAL A 507 22.72 -10.02 42.39
N GLY A 508 23.76 -10.12 43.21
CA GLY A 508 24.71 -11.22 43.21
C GLY A 508 24.11 -12.57 43.57
N SER A 509 24.76 -13.59 43.04
CA SER A 509 24.66 -15.00 43.43
C SER A 509 24.81 -15.22 44.94
N ARG A 510 23.91 -16.02 45.54
CA ARG A 510 24.25 -17.18 46.40
C ARG A 510 23.00 -17.96 46.87
N ALA A 511 23.02 -19.26 46.55
CA ALA A 511 22.62 -20.43 47.33
C ALA A 511 21.21 -20.58 47.96
N SER A 512 20.50 -21.59 47.42
CA SER A 512 19.81 -22.70 48.11
C SER A 512 18.39 -22.54 48.70
N PRO A 513 17.60 -23.65 48.72
CA PRO A 513 16.13 -23.66 48.73
C PRO A 513 15.56 -23.94 50.13
N TRP A 514 14.23 -23.78 50.35
CA TRP A 514 13.33 -24.59 51.20
C TRP A 514 12.08 -23.81 51.70
N VAL A 515 10.90 -24.49 51.68
CA VAL A 515 9.62 -24.25 52.41
C VAL A 515 8.88 -22.93 52.10
N GLY A 516 7.57 -22.81 51.90
CA GLY A 516 6.40 -23.68 52.07
C GLY A 516 5.21 -22.83 52.55
N LEU A 517 4.03 -23.03 51.93
CA LEU A 517 2.66 -22.96 52.51
C LEU A 517 2.07 -21.68 53.17
N ARG A 518 0.78 -21.47 52.83
CA ARG A 518 -0.34 -20.72 53.49
C ARG A 518 -0.46 -19.22 53.16
N VAL A 519 -1.57 -18.69 52.61
CA VAL A 519 -3.02 -18.69 52.95
C VAL A 519 -3.39 -17.74 54.12
N GLY A 520 -4.31 -16.81 53.83
CA GLY A 520 -5.04 -15.92 54.77
C GLY A 520 -4.89 -14.45 54.37
N SER A 521 -5.81 -13.76 53.70
CA SER A 521 -7.18 -13.30 54.06
C SER A 521 -7.24 -12.23 55.16
N TRP A 522 -8.26 -11.37 55.06
CA TRP A 522 -8.68 -10.22 55.91
C TRP A 522 -8.07 -8.87 55.50
N ALA A 523 -8.78 -7.92 54.85
CA ALA A 523 -10.08 -7.27 55.05
C ALA A 523 -10.08 -6.11 56.07
N GLN A 524 -10.58 -4.95 55.59
CA GLN A 524 -11.07 -3.75 56.32
C GLN A 524 -9.99 -2.94 57.06
N GLY A 525 -9.95 -1.61 57.06
CA GLY A 525 -10.84 -0.53 56.62
C GLY A 525 -10.50 0.73 57.43
N ILE A 526 -11.10 1.87 57.08
CA ILE A 526 -11.36 3.04 57.95
C ILE A 526 -10.33 4.21 57.95
N SER A 527 -10.64 5.21 57.10
CA SER A 527 -10.97 6.62 57.39
C SER A 527 -9.91 7.72 57.73
N ARG A 528 -10.05 8.80 56.93
CA ARG A 528 -10.14 10.26 57.26
C ARG A 528 -8.87 11.07 57.63
N CYS A 529 -8.46 11.94 56.68
CA CYS A 529 -8.28 13.42 56.70
C CYS A 529 -7.42 14.12 57.80
N PRO A 530 -7.07 15.42 57.66
CA PRO A 530 -6.78 16.29 56.49
C PRO A 530 -5.51 17.19 56.71
N CYS A 531 -5.16 18.03 55.72
CA CYS A 531 -4.41 19.32 55.76
C CYS A 531 -3.68 19.50 54.41
N SER A 532 -3.57 20.64 53.75
CA SER A 532 -4.10 22.01 53.90
C SER A 532 -3.65 22.76 52.64
N ASP A 533 -4.54 23.58 52.08
CA ASP A 533 -4.26 24.55 51.02
C ASP A 533 -3.29 25.65 51.48
N ASP A 534 -2.50 26.23 50.57
CA ASP A 534 -2.60 27.65 50.20
C ASP A 534 -1.55 28.10 49.15
N ASN A 535 -2.08 28.60 48.02
CA ASN A 535 -1.79 29.85 47.29
C ASN A 535 -0.38 30.47 47.25
N VAL A 536 0.06 30.93 46.07
CA VAL A 536 0.04 32.36 45.63
C VAL A 536 0.77 32.53 44.28
N GLU A 537 0.17 33.34 43.41
CA GLU A 537 0.60 33.84 42.10
C GLU A 537 1.96 34.56 42.07
N LYS A 538 2.72 34.36 40.97
CA LYS A 538 3.08 35.41 39.99
C LYS A 538 3.68 34.81 38.73
#